data_AF-A0A9N9TEY8-F1
#
_entry.id   AF-A0A9N9TEY8-F1
#
_cell.length_a   1.000
_cell.length_b   1.000
_cell.length_c   1.000
_cell.angle_alpha   90.00
_cell.angle_beta   90.00
_cell.angle_gamma   90.00
#
_symmetry.space_group_name_H-M   'P 1'
#
loop_
_entity.id
_entity.type
_entity.pdbx_description
1 polymer ?
#
loop_
_entity_poly.entity_id
_entity_poly.type
_entity_poly.pdbx_seq_one_letter_code
_entity_poly.pdbx_strand_id
1 'polypeptide(L)'
;MPSIDTITIDLNDCRPTVLDALNKMKTEQDPSLTFRKSCREGICGSCGMNINGVNGLAYLKKINPRGVTKVYPLPHMYVIKDLLVDFNQFIEQHNRIKPYLIRYPPEEKNMQFSQSVKDRQDMLGLVEYILCACCSTSCPEYWWHGHSKAPNDFLGPAAFFLYGKCA
;
A
#
# COMPACT_ATOMS: atom_id res chain seq x y z
N MET A 1 12.93 -23.10 -2.54
CA MET A 1 13.66 -21.82 -2.47
C MET A 1 12.88 -20.79 -3.26
N PRO A 2 12.88 -19.51 -2.87
CA PRO A 2 12.30 -18.45 -3.70
C PRO A 2 13.05 -18.36 -5.03
N SER A 3 12.31 -18.25 -6.14
CA SER A 3 12.83 -18.13 -7.50
C SER A 3 12.18 -16.96 -8.22
N ILE A 4 12.82 -16.51 -9.29
CA ILE A 4 12.24 -15.55 -10.23
C ILE A 4 11.81 -16.33 -11.46
N ASP A 5 10.53 -16.27 -11.77
CA ASP A 5 9.97 -16.86 -12.98
C ASP A 5 9.78 -15.79 -14.05
N THR A 6 9.97 -16.18 -15.31
CA THR A 6 9.76 -15.29 -16.46
C THR A 6 8.59 -15.80 -17.26
N ILE A 7 7.61 -14.93 -17.47
CA ILE A 7 6.38 -15.24 -18.20
C ILE A 7 6.19 -14.20 -19.31
N THR A 8 5.85 -14.70 -20.50
CA THR A 8 5.60 -13.89 -21.69
C THR A 8 4.10 -13.59 -21.81
N ILE A 9 3.76 -12.35 -22.12
CA ILE A 9 2.38 -11.91 -22.33
C ILE A 9 2.29 -11.20 -23.68
N ASP A 10 1.31 -11.56 -24.49
CA ASP A 10 0.93 -10.78 -25.67
C ASP A 10 0.19 -9.52 -25.25
N LEU A 11 0.79 -8.35 -25.51
CA LEU A 11 0.22 -7.05 -25.16
C LEU A 11 -0.89 -6.61 -26.11
N ASN A 12 -1.06 -7.24 -27.27
CA ASN A 12 -2.21 -6.98 -28.14
C ASN A 12 -3.50 -7.55 -27.54
N ASP A 13 -3.38 -8.60 -26.72
CA ASP A 13 -4.47 -9.27 -26.00
C ASP A 13 -4.36 -9.07 -24.47
N CYS A 14 -3.76 -7.95 -24.05
CA CYS A 14 -3.66 -7.58 -22.65
C CYS A 14 -3.91 -6.09 -22.47
N ARG A 15 -4.66 -5.75 -21.42
CA ARG A 15 -4.80 -4.36 -21.00
C ARG A 15 -3.44 -3.80 -20.51
N PRO A 16 -3.25 -2.48 -20.56
CA PRO A 16 -1.90 -1.91 -20.53
C PRO A 16 -1.23 -1.89 -19.14
N THR A 17 -1.90 -2.31 -18.07
CA THR A 17 -1.38 -2.16 -16.70
C THR A 17 -0.70 -3.42 -16.19
N VAL A 18 0.24 -3.28 -15.26
CA VAL A 18 0.92 -4.43 -14.63
C VAL A 18 -0.11 -5.33 -13.91
N LEU A 19 -1.14 -4.74 -13.31
CA LEU A 19 -2.22 -5.53 -12.69
C LEU A 19 -2.98 -6.39 -13.71
N ASP A 20 -3.20 -5.87 -14.92
CA ASP A 20 -3.87 -6.62 -15.98
C ASP A 20 -3.01 -7.79 -16.46
N ALA A 21 -1.70 -7.56 -16.64
CA ALA A 21 -0.74 -8.63 -16.93
C ALA A 21 -0.78 -9.74 -15.87
N LEU A 22 -0.69 -9.39 -14.57
CA LEU A 22 -0.73 -10.37 -13.48
C LEU A 22 -2.06 -11.15 -13.45
N ASN A 23 -3.18 -10.49 -13.76
CA ASN A 23 -4.47 -11.16 -13.87
C ASN A 23 -4.51 -12.15 -15.03
N LYS A 24 -4.00 -11.76 -16.20
CA LYS A 24 -3.91 -12.61 -17.39
C LYS A 24 -3.03 -13.82 -17.12
N MET A 25 -1.82 -13.61 -16.57
CA MET A 25 -0.92 -14.68 -16.13
C MET A 25 -1.62 -15.66 -15.21
N LYS A 26 -2.29 -15.17 -14.17
CA LYS A 26 -3.01 -16.02 -13.22
C LYS A 26 -4.13 -16.83 -13.87
N THR A 27 -4.81 -16.26 -14.86
CA THR A 27 -6.00 -16.87 -15.45
C THR A 27 -5.63 -17.90 -16.52
N GLU A 28 -4.59 -17.63 -17.30
CA GLU A 28 -4.30 -18.37 -18.53
C GLU A 28 -3.03 -19.24 -18.44
N GLN A 29 -2.10 -18.93 -17.54
CA GLN A 29 -0.77 -19.54 -17.54
C GLN A 29 -0.42 -20.21 -16.21
N ASP A 30 -0.61 -19.51 -15.08
CA ASP A 30 -0.31 -20.03 -13.75
C ASP A 30 -1.39 -19.64 -12.72
N PRO A 31 -2.40 -20.50 -12.51
CA PRO A 31 -3.43 -20.29 -11.49
C PRO A 31 -2.91 -20.21 -10.05
N SER A 32 -1.69 -20.69 -9.79
CA SER A 32 -1.11 -20.71 -8.44
C SER A 32 -0.57 -19.34 -8.00
N LEU A 33 -0.25 -18.45 -8.95
CA LEU A 33 0.26 -17.10 -8.72
C LEU A 33 -0.65 -16.30 -7.77
N THR A 34 -0.08 -15.79 -6.67
CA THR A 34 -0.83 -15.15 -5.59
C THR A 34 -0.39 -13.69 -5.39
N PHE A 35 -1.36 -12.78 -5.42
CA PHE A 35 -1.14 -11.35 -5.19
C PHE A 35 -2.43 -10.68 -4.71
N ARG A 36 -2.31 -9.53 -4.05
CA ARG A 36 -3.44 -8.76 -3.53
C ARG A 36 -3.96 -7.77 -4.58
N LYS A 37 -5.29 -7.73 -4.78
CA LYS A 37 -5.99 -6.82 -5.70
C LYS A 37 -7.44 -6.60 -5.27
N SER A 38 -8.05 -5.50 -5.71
CA SER A 38 -9.48 -5.21 -5.50
C SER A 38 -10.03 -4.19 -6.50
N CYS A 39 -9.94 -2.87 -6.22
CA CYS A 39 -10.71 -1.83 -6.93
C CYS A 39 -10.45 -1.69 -8.43
N ARG A 40 -9.21 -1.91 -8.89
CA ARG A 40 -8.77 -1.58 -10.27
C ARG A 40 -9.02 -0.11 -10.65
N GLU A 41 -8.87 0.80 -9.70
CA GLU A 41 -9.01 2.26 -9.92
C GLU A 41 -7.95 3.07 -9.14
N GLY A 42 -7.06 2.39 -8.41
CA GLY A 42 -5.97 3.04 -7.68
C GLY A 42 -6.32 3.58 -6.29
N ILE A 43 -7.53 3.33 -5.78
CA ILE A 43 -8.02 3.95 -4.53
C ILE A 43 -7.94 3.07 -3.27
N CYS A 44 -7.91 1.74 -3.41
CA CYS A 44 -7.99 0.85 -2.23
C CYS A 44 -6.64 0.45 -1.62
N GLY A 45 -5.52 0.86 -2.22
CA GLY A 45 -4.17 0.49 -1.77
C GLY A 45 -3.76 -0.98 -1.91
N SER A 46 -4.65 -1.87 -2.34
CA SER A 46 -4.45 -3.34 -2.29
C SER A 46 -3.36 -3.90 -3.20
N CYS A 47 -3.03 -3.24 -4.31
CA CYS A 47 -2.09 -3.73 -5.32
C CYS A 47 -0.73 -3.04 -5.25
N GLY A 48 -0.28 -2.65 -4.05
CA GLY A 48 1.08 -2.16 -3.82
C GLY A 48 2.10 -3.28 -4.04
N MET A 49 3.11 -3.01 -4.87
CA MET A 49 4.22 -3.93 -5.17
C MET A 49 5.44 -3.14 -5.67
N ASN A 50 6.60 -3.79 -5.72
CA ASN A 50 7.80 -3.20 -6.31
C ASN A 50 7.85 -3.53 -7.80
N ILE A 51 7.85 -2.50 -8.64
CA ILE A 51 7.79 -2.62 -10.10
C ILE A 51 8.98 -1.88 -10.68
N ASN A 52 9.89 -2.62 -11.32
CA ASN A 52 11.16 -2.12 -11.83
C ASN A 52 11.98 -1.35 -10.77
N GLY A 53 12.00 -1.85 -9.54
CA GLY A 53 12.73 -1.23 -8.43
C GLY A 53 11.95 -0.13 -7.70
N VAL A 54 10.78 0.28 -8.19
CA VAL A 54 9.99 1.36 -7.61
C VAL A 54 8.69 0.82 -7.01
N ASN A 55 8.41 1.14 -5.75
CA ASN A 55 7.14 0.77 -5.12
C ASN A 55 5.99 1.59 -5.71
N GLY A 56 4.89 0.92 -6.02
CA GLY A 56 3.69 1.58 -6.52
C GLY A 56 2.51 0.64 -6.69
N LEU A 57 1.37 1.22 -7.07
CA LEU A 57 0.17 0.44 -7.35
C LEU A 57 0.27 -0.18 -8.75
N ALA A 58 0.17 -1.51 -8.83
CA ALA A 58 0.24 -2.25 -10.09
C ALA A 58 -0.77 -1.78 -11.14
N TYR A 59 -1.95 -1.34 -10.70
CA TYR A 59 -2.97 -0.79 -11.58
C TYR A 59 -2.54 0.53 -12.24
N LEU A 60 -1.75 1.37 -11.56
CA LEU A 60 -1.32 2.67 -12.08
C LEU A 60 -0.04 2.57 -12.93
N LYS A 61 0.62 1.41 -12.95
CA LYS A 61 1.86 1.21 -13.70
C LYS A 61 1.55 0.56 -15.04
N LYS A 62 1.97 1.22 -16.12
CA LYS A 62 1.89 0.67 -17.48
C LYS A 62 3.00 -0.35 -17.73
N ILE A 63 2.69 -1.38 -18.50
CA ILE A 63 3.67 -2.36 -18.98
C ILE A 63 4.54 -1.70 -20.05
N ASN A 64 5.86 -1.90 -19.97
CA ASN A 64 6.77 -1.46 -21.02
C ASN A 64 6.71 -2.46 -22.21
N PRO A 65 6.27 -2.04 -23.41
CA PRO A 65 6.14 -2.95 -24.54
C PRO A 65 7.48 -3.38 -25.16
N ARG A 66 8.59 -2.74 -24.78
CA ARG A 66 9.92 -2.98 -25.37
C ARG A 66 10.89 -3.63 -24.39
N GLY A 67 10.42 -4.20 -23.29
CA GLY A 67 11.33 -4.80 -22.32
C GLY A 67 10.65 -5.63 -21.23
N VAL A 68 11.48 -6.23 -20.39
CA VAL A 68 11.03 -7.04 -19.26
C VAL A 68 10.60 -6.12 -18.12
N THR A 69 9.36 -6.29 -17.64
CA THR A 69 8.89 -5.64 -16.41
C THR A 69 9.13 -6.56 -15.23
N LYS A 70 10.01 -6.15 -14.32
CA LYS A 70 10.30 -6.90 -13.09
C LYS A 70 9.30 -6.53 -12.02
N VAL A 71 8.67 -7.52 -11.40
CA VAL A 71 7.70 -7.34 -10.33
C VAL A 71 8.14 -8.15 -9.12
N TYR A 72 8.23 -7.50 -7.98
CA TYR A 72 8.57 -8.11 -6.70
C TYR A 72 7.50 -7.76 -5.65
N PRO A 73 7.34 -8.56 -4.59
CA PRO A 73 6.56 -8.15 -3.42
C PRO A 73 7.07 -6.81 -2.87
N LEU A 74 6.23 -6.12 -2.08
CA LEU A 74 6.71 -4.95 -1.36
C LEU A 74 7.91 -5.34 -0.48
N PRO A 75 9.02 -4.57 -0.53
CA PRO A 75 10.22 -4.90 0.20
C PRO A 75 10.01 -4.74 1.71
N HIS A 76 10.84 -5.44 2.48
CA HIS A 76 10.82 -5.41 3.95
C HIS A 76 9.43 -5.75 4.56
N MET A 77 8.71 -6.64 3.90
CA MET A 77 7.53 -7.28 4.45
C MET A 77 7.70 -8.79 4.34
N TYR A 78 7.13 -9.53 5.29
CA TYR A 78 7.17 -10.98 5.24
C TYR A 78 6.36 -11.48 4.05
N VAL A 79 7.00 -12.21 3.13
CA VAL A 79 6.34 -12.78 1.95
C VAL A 79 5.58 -14.03 2.37
N ILE A 80 4.25 -14.00 2.26
CA ILE A 80 3.39 -15.15 2.53
C ILE A 80 3.48 -16.13 1.35
N LYS A 81 3.28 -15.60 0.14
CA LYS A 81 3.35 -16.38 -1.11
C LYS A 81 3.47 -15.45 -2.31
N ASP A 82 4.41 -15.71 -3.22
CA ASP A 82 4.65 -14.96 -4.45
C ASP A 82 4.75 -13.43 -4.21
N LEU A 83 3.73 -12.65 -4.61
CA LEU A 83 3.67 -11.20 -4.42
C LEU A 83 2.80 -10.78 -3.21
N LEU A 84 2.20 -11.75 -2.51
CA LEU A 84 1.42 -11.53 -1.30
C LEU A 84 2.35 -11.42 -0.09
N VAL A 85 2.26 -10.28 0.59
CA VAL A 85 3.01 -9.97 1.80
C VAL A 85 2.09 -9.81 3.02
N ASP A 86 2.65 -10.02 4.21
CA ASP A 86 1.97 -9.77 5.48
C ASP A 86 1.92 -8.26 5.78
N PHE A 87 0.70 -7.75 5.99
CA PHE A 87 0.41 -6.35 6.33
C PHE A 87 0.23 -6.10 7.83
N ASN A 88 0.24 -7.15 8.67
CA ASN A 88 -0.12 -7.07 10.09
C ASN A 88 0.71 -6.03 10.84
N GLN A 89 2.04 -6.05 10.69
CA GLN A 89 2.93 -5.09 11.34
C GLN A 89 2.63 -3.64 10.94
N PHE A 90 2.42 -3.40 9.64
CA PHE A 90 2.10 -2.07 9.12
C PHE A 90 0.77 -1.54 9.69
N ILE A 91 -0.25 -2.40 9.79
CA ILE A 91 -1.54 -2.04 10.37
C ILE A 91 -1.43 -1.84 11.88
N GLU A 92 -0.66 -2.67 12.59
CA GLU A 92 -0.41 -2.53 14.02
C GLU A 92 0.22 -1.17 14.34
N GLN A 93 1.22 -0.74 13.55
CA GLN A 93 1.84 0.58 13.69
C GLN A 93 0.90 1.73 13.35
N HIS A 94 0.08 1.57 12.32
CA HIS A 94 -0.98 2.55 12.02
C HIS A 94 -1.97 2.67 13.17
N ASN A 95 -2.31 1.58 13.86
CA ASN A 95 -3.21 1.65 15.02
C ASN A 95 -2.56 2.32 16.23
N ARG A 96 -1.23 2.24 16.40
CA ARG A 96 -0.51 2.89 17.51
C ARG A 96 -0.66 4.41 17.53
N ILE A 97 -0.83 5.05 16.38
CA ILE A 97 -1.04 6.50 16.29
C ILE A 97 -2.48 6.93 16.58
N LYS A 98 -3.39 5.99 16.89
CA LYS A 98 -4.80 6.24 17.17
C LYS A 98 -5.46 7.13 16.09
N PRO A 99 -5.58 6.64 14.85
CA PRO A 99 -6.01 7.42 13.69
C PRO A 99 -7.53 7.64 13.67
N TYR A 100 -8.07 8.16 14.76
CA TYR A 100 -9.48 8.44 14.97
C TYR A 100 -9.62 9.72 15.81
N LEU A 101 -10.80 10.35 15.75
CA LEU A 101 -11.05 11.60 16.46
C LEU A 101 -11.05 11.36 17.99
N ILE A 102 -10.11 12.00 18.69
CA ILE A 102 -10.04 12.01 20.15
C ILE A 102 -10.55 13.37 20.63
N ARG A 103 -11.45 13.38 21.62
CA ARG A 103 -12.06 14.61 22.16
C ARG A 103 -11.93 14.68 23.67
N TYR A 104 -11.70 15.89 24.15
CA TYR A 104 -11.67 16.23 25.57
C TYR A 104 -12.49 17.51 25.79
N PRO A 105 -13.63 17.45 26.50
CA PRO A 105 -14.24 16.26 27.11
C PRO A 105 -14.81 15.26 26.08
N PRO A 106 -15.05 13.99 26.47
CA PRO A 106 -15.78 13.03 25.65
C PRO A 106 -17.19 13.56 25.33
N GLU A 107 -17.72 13.22 24.16
CA GLU A 107 -18.97 13.76 23.64
C GLU A 107 -20.22 13.33 24.43
N GLU A 108 -21.16 14.26 24.61
CA GLU A 108 -22.48 14.00 25.22
C GLU A 108 -23.65 14.05 24.24
N LYS A 109 -23.45 14.50 22.99
CA LYS A 109 -24.54 14.76 22.03
C LYS A 109 -24.51 13.82 20.82
N ASN A 110 -25.68 13.28 20.47
CA ASN A 110 -25.90 12.51 19.24
C ASN A 110 -26.22 13.41 18.03
N MET A 111 -25.37 14.39 17.71
CA MET A 111 -25.57 15.30 16.56
C MET A 111 -24.26 15.58 15.83
N GLN A 112 -24.34 15.96 14.55
CA GLN A 112 -23.18 16.36 13.74
C GLN A 112 -22.56 17.68 14.21
N PHE A 113 -21.26 17.86 13.99
CA PHE A 113 -20.56 19.14 14.22
C PHE A 113 -20.57 20.00 12.96
N SER A 114 -20.61 21.31 13.16
CA SER A 114 -20.30 22.25 12.09
C SER A 114 -18.78 22.24 11.85
N GLN A 115 -18.37 22.09 10.60
CA GLN A 115 -16.98 22.23 10.14
C GLN A 115 -16.96 23.25 8.99
N SER A 116 -16.07 24.23 9.04
CA SER A 116 -15.94 25.19 7.95
C SER A 116 -15.20 24.58 6.75
N VAL A 117 -15.39 25.16 5.55
CA VAL A 117 -14.65 24.73 4.35
C VAL A 117 -13.14 24.88 4.55
N LYS A 118 -12.70 25.91 5.28
CA LYS A 118 -11.28 26.14 5.59
C LYS A 118 -10.73 25.02 6.48
N ASP A 119 -11.42 24.67 7.57
CA ASP A 119 -10.97 23.59 8.46
C ASP A 119 -10.99 22.23 7.74
N ARG A 120 -11.92 22.04 6.80
CA ARG A 120 -11.94 20.84 5.96
C ARG A 120 -10.72 20.75 5.04
N GLN A 121 -10.20 21.89 4.55
CA GLN A 121 -9.02 21.91 3.70
C GLN A 121 -7.75 21.47 4.45
N ASP A 122 -7.66 21.73 5.75
CA ASP A 122 -6.52 21.30 6.56
C ASP A 122 -6.40 19.77 6.67
N MET A 123 -7.52 19.06 6.46
CA MET A 123 -7.62 17.59 6.45
C MET A 123 -7.36 16.95 5.08
N LEU A 124 -7.19 17.74 4.01
CA LEU A 124 -6.87 17.21 2.69
C LEU A 124 -5.53 16.46 2.71
N GLY A 125 -5.42 15.41 1.90
CA GLY A 125 -4.29 14.46 1.92
C GLY A 125 -4.35 13.42 3.04
N LEU A 126 -4.81 13.77 4.26
CA LEU A 126 -4.93 12.79 5.36
C LEU A 126 -6.05 11.79 5.09
N VAL A 127 -7.23 12.31 4.74
CA VAL A 127 -8.43 11.49 4.47
C VAL A 127 -8.35 10.75 3.13
N GLU A 128 -7.40 11.13 2.27
CA GLU A 128 -7.13 10.52 0.97
C GLU A 128 -6.12 9.37 1.07
N TYR A 129 -5.51 9.16 2.25
CA TYR A 129 -4.51 8.14 2.44
C TYR A 129 -5.09 6.72 2.34
N ILE A 130 -4.59 5.93 1.39
CA ILE A 130 -5.18 4.64 1.01
C ILE A 130 -4.50 3.40 1.64
N LEU A 131 -3.57 3.60 2.59
CA LEU A 131 -2.88 2.51 3.29
C LEU A 131 -2.17 1.49 2.36
N CYS A 132 -1.58 1.95 1.25
CA CYS A 132 -0.90 1.06 0.29
C CYS A 132 0.50 0.57 0.73
N ALA A 133 1.00 1.03 1.88
CA ALA A 133 2.32 0.76 2.44
C ALA A 133 3.55 1.15 1.58
N CYS A 134 3.37 1.65 0.35
CA CYS A 134 4.48 1.92 -0.58
C CYS A 134 5.50 2.93 -0.03
N CYS A 135 5.06 3.96 0.69
CA CYS A 135 5.96 4.95 1.30
C CYS A 135 6.80 4.32 2.41
N SER A 136 6.18 3.56 3.31
CA SER A 136 6.88 2.89 4.41
C SER A 136 7.89 1.87 3.89
N THR A 137 7.50 1.04 2.94
CA THR A 137 8.40 0.05 2.37
C THR A 137 9.42 0.64 1.42
N SER A 138 9.30 1.89 0.97
CA SER A 138 10.38 2.57 0.23
C SER A 138 11.45 3.16 1.14
N CYS A 139 11.17 3.30 2.43
CA CYS A 139 12.03 4.00 3.38
C CYS A 139 13.03 3.03 4.02
N PRO A 140 14.36 3.16 3.79
CA PRO A 140 15.34 2.28 4.40
C PRO A 140 15.36 2.35 5.93
N GLU A 141 15.05 3.51 6.51
CA GLU A 141 14.96 3.69 7.96
C GLU A 141 13.87 2.79 8.58
N TYR A 142 12.74 2.66 7.89
CA TYR A 142 11.67 1.74 8.27
C TYR A 142 12.14 0.29 8.23
N TRP A 143 13.09 -0.04 7.36
CA TRP A 143 13.62 -1.40 7.27
C TRP A 143 14.47 -1.76 8.49
N TRP A 144 15.28 -0.82 8.96
CA TRP A 144 16.20 -1.08 10.08
C TRP A 144 15.55 -0.88 11.44
N HIS A 145 14.61 0.07 11.54
CA HIS A 145 14.11 0.56 12.83
C HIS A 145 12.59 0.45 12.98
N GLY A 146 11.90 -0.25 12.07
CA GLY A 146 10.44 -0.36 12.07
C GLY A 146 9.87 -1.66 12.63
N HIS A 147 10.66 -2.57 13.21
CA HIS A 147 10.22 -3.93 13.53
C HIS A 147 10.48 -4.40 14.97
N SER A 148 11.02 -3.55 15.86
CA SER A 148 11.41 -3.98 17.22
C SER A 148 10.24 -4.03 18.21
N LYS A 149 9.07 -3.50 17.84
CA LYS A 149 7.89 -3.25 18.71
C LYS A 149 8.21 -2.40 19.95
N ALA A 150 9.40 -1.81 20.02
CA ALA A 150 9.80 -0.97 21.13
C ALA A 150 9.05 0.38 21.11
N PRO A 151 9.00 1.11 22.25
CA PRO A 151 8.40 2.44 22.29
C PRO A 151 9.06 3.42 21.31
N ASN A 152 10.36 3.26 21.04
CA ASN A 152 11.17 4.08 20.15
C ASN A 152 11.27 3.54 18.71
N ASP A 153 10.41 2.59 18.32
CA ASP A 153 10.35 2.12 16.92
C ASP A 153 10.01 3.28 15.97
N PHE A 154 10.68 3.29 14.84
CA PHE A 154 10.31 4.16 13.73
C PHE A 154 9.06 3.58 13.04
N LEU A 155 7.89 4.14 13.36
CA LEU A 155 6.58 3.68 12.84
C LEU A 155 6.41 3.83 11.32
N GLY A 156 7.37 4.49 10.66
CA GLY A 156 7.37 4.70 9.22
C GLY A 156 6.69 6.00 8.79
N PRO A 157 7.01 6.48 7.58
CA PRO A 157 6.55 7.76 7.05
C PRO A 157 5.02 7.88 7.00
N ALA A 158 4.31 6.77 6.76
CA ALA A 158 2.84 6.75 6.78
C ALA A 158 2.26 7.18 8.14
N ALA A 159 2.79 6.62 9.23
CA ALA A 159 2.34 6.92 10.57
C ALA A 159 2.68 8.37 10.95
N PHE A 160 3.87 8.86 10.60
CA PHE A 160 4.27 10.25 10.83
C PHE A 160 3.38 11.26 10.09
N PHE A 161 3.08 10.99 8.82
CA PHE A 161 2.19 11.84 8.02
C PHE A 161 0.81 11.98 8.67
N LEU A 162 0.26 10.88 9.18
CA LEU A 162 -1.06 10.86 9.80
C LEU A 162 -1.06 11.46 11.22
N TYR A 163 -0.02 11.22 12.01
CA TYR A 163 0.05 11.73 13.38
C TYR A 163 0.17 13.26 13.43
N GLY A 164 0.99 13.86 12.57
CA GLY A 164 1.33 15.28 12.61
C GLY A 164 0.17 16.26 12.38
N LYS A 165 -1.03 15.77 12.02
CA LYS A 165 -2.23 16.59 11.83
C LYS A 165 -3.47 16.12 12.60
N CYS A 166 -3.33 15.07 13.42
CA CYS A 166 -4.38 14.61 14.32
C CYS A 166 -4.20 15.13 15.77
N ALA A 167 -3.09 15.83 16.05
CA ALA A 167 -2.78 16.46 17.33
C ALA A 167 -3.17 17.95 17.35
#